data_AF-A0A1X7TBW5-F1
#
_entry.id   AF-A0A1X7TBW5-F1
#
_cell.length_a   1.000
_cell.length_b   1.000
_cell.length_c   1.000
_cell.angle_alpha   90.00
_cell.angle_beta   90.00
_cell.angle_gamma   90.00
#
_symmetry.space_group_name_H-M   'P 1'
#
loop_
_entity.id
_entity.type
_entity.pdbx_description
1 polymer ?
#
loop_
_entity_poly.entity_id
_entity_poly.type
_entity_poly.pdbx_seq_one_letter_code
_entity_poly.pdbx_strand_id
1 'polypeptide(L)'
;MLKSGPDRQEISKKLCDKILIDKNSNDIFPMPVRWFAFELTLLKKAGNGSCLKTHDVLSIGRSLEMKKEDTEQALLYLHNSTIILYYPEVLPDIVFVDPHPILDTLSRLLALTYKIDVTLLTKKRVDIIDSDNLHKLRKRGTFTESLLDMLNGDKGFSTSDFIRLLLHLHIIAKTEDDDYFIPSALPSYTGTHPGSDTVNPLLIVWQNSNKEILPVPRGIFPLAVVNLMIKINKLKKVKNLQFCFPLATNQESQKYFRYQDAMSFCVDDVFNDIQVGTIHFIKKHRHIEIHFTGHKDDALKYCPEIREAVTEAINSSSVAINLKLSHKLAFACCSTEKCYCIVTNEAEETIKCTLCPKRAIISGQEKYWTWFHVTHQSSTEVMTNPCTLDITRLKDVRSSLQESNFFESKWLDLSDQLGLLPDTSDFIETNYSDVSRRLRETLIKWLDGADDASPSWGSLVKALEAIGQKNVAEHIKWLLERRPLVLYAIVHRSKPHEGCNKDDGLFKTSVLTSDDFLQRSTWFLKEVYFSVSHVFTLSRVSA
;
A
#
# COMPACT_ATOMS: atom_id res chain seq x y z
N MET A 1 -35.03 21.47 11.03
CA MET A 1 -35.74 20.55 10.12
C MET A 1 -36.39 21.35 9.01
N LEU A 2 -36.07 21.07 7.74
CA LEU A 2 -36.70 21.74 6.60
C LEU A 2 -38.19 21.37 6.55
N LYS A 3 -39.07 22.38 6.51
CA LYS A 3 -40.53 22.20 6.41
C LYS A 3 -40.86 21.48 5.08
N SER A 4 -41.84 20.57 5.11
CA SER A 4 -42.36 19.91 3.91
C SER A 4 -42.96 20.97 2.97
N GLY A 5 -42.44 21.06 1.75
CA GLY A 5 -42.94 21.97 0.71
C GLY A 5 -42.96 21.29 -0.66
N PRO A 6 -43.63 21.88 -1.66
CA PRO A 6 -43.77 21.34 -3.01
C PRO A 6 -42.40 21.00 -3.64
N ASP A 7 -41.38 21.84 -3.40
CA ASP A 7 -40.02 21.61 -3.89
C ASP A 7 -39.40 20.31 -3.33
N ARG A 8 -39.69 19.96 -2.07
CA ARG A 8 -39.22 18.71 -1.45
C ARG A 8 -39.90 17.49 -2.06
N GLN A 9 -41.19 17.60 -2.37
CA GLN A 9 -41.94 16.54 -3.04
C GLN A 9 -41.43 16.35 -4.47
N GLU A 10 -41.12 17.43 -5.19
CA GLU A 10 -40.55 17.38 -6.53
C GLU A 10 -39.15 16.76 -6.52
N ILE A 11 -38.29 17.14 -5.57
CA ILE A 11 -36.96 16.52 -5.40
C ILE A 11 -37.09 15.05 -5.00
N SER A 12 -38.01 14.70 -4.09
CA SER A 12 -38.26 13.31 -3.71
C SER A 12 -38.73 12.48 -4.90
N LYS A 13 -39.63 13.02 -5.72
CA LYS A 13 -40.10 12.37 -6.95
C LYS A 13 -38.97 12.18 -7.95
N LYS A 14 -38.16 13.22 -8.20
CA LYS A 14 -36.95 13.13 -9.03
C LYS A 14 -35.94 12.10 -8.51
N LEU A 15 -35.80 11.95 -7.19
CA LEU A 15 -34.94 10.94 -6.58
C LEU A 15 -35.50 9.53 -6.77
N CYS A 16 -36.80 9.31 -6.49
CA CYS A 16 -37.47 8.03 -6.74
C CYS A 16 -37.40 7.65 -8.21
N ASP A 17 -37.68 8.60 -9.11
CA ASP A 17 -37.59 8.41 -10.55
C ASP A 17 -36.15 8.04 -10.94
N LYS A 18 -35.12 8.69 -10.40
CA LYS A 18 -33.72 8.30 -10.65
C LYS A 18 -33.40 6.89 -10.14
N ILE A 19 -33.81 6.53 -8.93
CA ILE A 19 -33.57 5.19 -8.35
C ILE A 19 -34.28 4.10 -9.17
N LEU A 20 -35.46 4.39 -9.72
CA LEU A 20 -36.27 3.44 -10.48
C LEU A 20 -35.96 3.41 -11.98
N ILE A 21 -35.45 4.51 -12.55
CA ILE A 21 -35.24 4.70 -14.00
C ILE A 21 -33.77 4.52 -14.41
N ASP A 22 -32.81 4.50 -13.47
CA ASP A 22 -31.41 4.19 -13.79
C ASP A 22 -31.25 2.70 -14.17
N LYS A 23 -31.77 2.36 -15.35
CA LYS A 23 -31.58 1.10 -16.08
C LYS A 23 -30.24 1.07 -16.82
N ASN A 24 -29.42 2.12 -16.72
CA ASN A 24 -28.08 2.15 -17.31
C ASN A 24 -27.05 1.48 -16.40
N SER A 25 -27.34 1.32 -15.11
CA SER A 25 -26.67 0.31 -14.31
C SER A 25 -27.53 -0.96 -14.34
N ASN A 26 -26.95 -2.09 -14.74
CA ASN A 26 -27.57 -3.41 -14.62
C ASN A 26 -27.66 -3.85 -13.14
N ASP A 27 -27.97 -2.93 -12.22
CA ASP A 27 -27.88 -3.10 -10.77
C ASP A 27 -29.14 -3.72 -10.15
N ILE A 28 -29.87 -4.57 -10.89
CA ILE A 28 -30.87 -5.45 -10.28
C ILE A 28 -30.11 -6.64 -9.71
N PHE A 29 -29.84 -6.61 -8.39
CA PHE A 29 -29.19 -7.73 -7.72
C PHE A 29 -30.25 -8.73 -7.27
N PRO A 30 -30.24 -9.96 -7.80
CA PRO A 30 -31.06 -11.01 -7.24
C PRO A 30 -30.56 -11.32 -5.83
N MET A 31 -31.27 -10.82 -4.83
CA MET A 31 -31.03 -11.17 -3.43
C MET A 31 -32.00 -12.28 -3.03
N PRO A 32 -31.52 -13.41 -2.48
CA PRO A 32 -32.39 -14.42 -1.92
C PRO A 32 -33.33 -13.80 -0.87
N VAL A 33 -34.63 -14.12 -0.92
CA VAL A 33 -35.63 -13.58 0.02
C VAL A 33 -35.23 -13.82 1.48
N ARG A 34 -34.57 -14.95 1.75
CA ARG A 34 -34.02 -15.27 3.08
C ARG A 34 -32.94 -14.29 3.53
N TRP A 35 -32.09 -13.80 2.63
CA TRP A 35 -31.06 -12.81 2.95
C TRP A 35 -31.66 -11.44 3.25
N PHE A 36 -32.73 -11.07 2.53
CA PHE A 36 -33.50 -9.87 2.86
C PHE A 36 -34.18 -9.95 4.23
N ALA A 37 -34.84 -11.07 4.51
CA ALA A 37 -35.45 -11.31 5.83
C ALA A 37 -34.39 -11.32 6.94
N PHE A 38 -33.20 -11.85 6.65
CA PHE A 38 -32.06 -11.86 7.55
C PHE A 38 -31.57 -10.44 7.88
N GLU A 39 -31.36 -9.57 6.88
CA GLU A 39 -31.02 -8.16 7.07
C GLU A 39 -32.02 -7.44 8.00
N LEU A 40 -33.31 -7.54 7.69
CA LEU A 40 -34.37 -6.93 8.51
C LEU A 40 -34.36 -7.44 9.95
N THR A 41 -34.07 -8.73 10.14
CA THR A 41 -34.00 -9.34 11.46
C THR A 41 -32.76 -8.90 12.24
N LEU A 42 -31.62 -8.72 11.56
CA LEU A 42 -30.41 -8.13 12.16
C LEU A 42 -30.70 -6.72 12.67
N LEU A 43 -31.28 -5.85 11.83
CA LEU A 43 -31.62 -4.47 12.19
C LEU A 43 -32.59 -4.43 13.38
N LYS A 44 -33.62 -5.27 13.35
CA LYS A 44 -34.59 -5.37 14.44
C LYS A 44 -33.95 -5.85 15.74
N LYS A 45 -33.05 -6.83 15.69
CA LYS A 45 -32.34 -7.34 16.87
C LYS A 45 -31.36 -6.31 17.44
N ALA A 46 -30.65 -5.59 16.57
CA ALA A 46 -29.74 -4.53 16.97
C ALA A 46 -30.50 -3.39 17.67
N GLY A 47 -31.73 -3.09 17.24
CA GLY A 47 -32.56 -2.07 17.86
C GLY A 47 -31.93 -0.69 17.76
N ASN A 48 -31.59 -0.08 18.89
CA ASN A 48 -30.81 1.17 18.94
C ASN A 48 -29.29 0.91 18.98
N GLY A 49 -28.87 -0.35 19.09
CA GLY A 49 -27.47 -0.76 19.04
C GLY A 49 -26.95 -0.79 17.60
N SER A 50 -25.64 -0.68 17.45
CA SER A 50 -24.97 -0.59 16.14
C SER A 50 -24.34 -1.90 15.68
N CYS A 51 -24.20 -2.86 16.59
CA CYS A 51 -23.51 -4.11 16.35
C CYS A 51 -24.16 -5.28 17.07
N LEU A 52 -23.96 -6.48 16.52
CA LEU A 52 -24.39 -7.76 17.09
C LEU A 52 -23.20 -8.68 17.27
N LYS A 53 -23.29 -9.57 18.27
CA LYS A 53 -22.29 -10.63 18.46
C LYS A 53 -22.50 -11.74 17.44
N THR A 54 -21.42 -12.35 16.96
CA THR A 54 -21.48 -13.42 15.94
C THR A 54 -22.39 -14.58 16.35
N HIS A 55 -22.43 -14.95 17.64
CA HIS A 55 -23.32 -16.00 18.13
C HIS A 55 -24.82 -15.66 17.96
N ASP A 56 -25.21 -14.39 18.17
CA ASP A 56 -26.58 -13.90 17.95
C ASP A 56 -26.91 -13.90 16.46
N VAL A 57 -25.98 -13.44 15.62
CA VAL A 57 -26.12 -13.39 14.17
C VAL A 57 -26.33 -14.79 13.59
N LEU A 58 -25.55 -15.78 14.04
CA LEU A 58 -25.73 -17.17 13.64
C LEU A 58 -27.05 -17.77 14.16
N SER A 59 -27.52 -17.33 15.33
CA SER A 59 -28.82 -17.73 15.86
C SER A 59 -29.97 -17.19 15.00
N ILE A 60 -29.86 -15.94 14.54
CA ILE A 60 -30.80 -15.35 13.59
C ILE A 60 -30.80 -16.14 12.28
N GLY A 61 -29.64 -16.46 11.73
CA GLY A 61 -29.54 -17.29 10.52
C GLY A 61 -30.26 -18.63 10.67
N ARG A 62 -30.03 -19.34 11.78
CA ARG A 62 -30.73 -20.60 12.09
C ARG A 62 -32.25 -20.44 12.19
N SER A 63 -32.74 -19.34 12.78
CA SER A 63 -34.18 -19.05 12.89
C SER A 63 -34.86 -18.85 11.53
N LEU A 64 -34.08 -18.51 10.49
CA LEU A 64 -34.51 -18.35 9.11
C LEU A 64 -34.14 -19.56 8.23
N GLU A 65 -33.84 -20.70 8.85
CA GLU A 65 -33.43 -21.95 8.18
C GLU A 65 -32.19 -21.78 7.28
N MET A 66 -31.29 -20.87 7.64
CA MET A 66 -30.00 -20.68 6.97
C MET A 66 -28.92 -21.50 7.68
N LYS A 67 -28.09 -22.22 6.92
CA LYS A 67 -26.90 -22.88 7.47
C LYS A 67 -25.87 -21.81 7.86
N LYS A 68 -24.83 -22.23 8.59
CA LYS A 68 -23.74 -21.33 8.98
C LYS A 68 -23.09 -20.69 7.75
N GLU A 69 -22.78 -21.52 6.75
CA GLU A 69 -22.14 -21.11 5.51
C GLU A 69 -23.04 -20.12 4.74
N ASP A 70 -24.34 -20.39 4.64
CA ASP A 70 -25.32 -19.49 4.01
C ASP A 70 -25.42 -18.14 4.74
N THR A 71 -25.29 -18.16 6.08
CA THR A 71 -25.31 -16.97 6.92
C THR A 71 -24.07 -16.12 6.70
N GLU A 72 -22.89 -16.74 6.65
CA GLU A 72 -21.62 -16.06 6.36
C GLU A 72 -21.62 -15.47 4.95
N GLN A 73 -22.16 -16.18 3.96
CA GLN A 73 -22.34 -15.64 2.61
C GLN A 73 -23.29 -14.45 2.56
N ALA A 74 -24.41 -14.51 3.30
CA ALA A 74 -25.33 -13.38 3.42
C ALA A 74 -24.64 -12.16 4.06
N LEU A 75 -23.84 -12.35 5.12
CA LEU A 75 -23.07 -11.27 5.75
C LEU A 75 -22.07 -10.65 4.79
N LEU A 76 -21.31 -11.46 4.04
CA LEU A 76 -20.38 -10.97 3.01
C LEU A 76 -21.13 -10.18 1.92
N TYR A 77 -22.30 -10.66 1.50
CA TYR A 77 -23.12 -9.95 0.53
C TYR A 77 -23.60 -8.59 1.04
N LEU A 78 -24.12 -8.52 2.26
CA LEU A 78 -24.57 -7.28 2.89
C LEU A 78 -23.40 -6.31 3.13
N HIS A 79 -22.23 -6.84 3.51
CA HIS A 79 -21.01 -6.07 3.68
C HIS A 79 -20.55 -5.45 2.36
N ASN A 80 -20.50 -6.25 1.30
CA ASN A 80 -20.17 -5.77 -0.03
C ASN A 80 -21.21 -4.75 -0.50
N SER A 81 -22.48 -4.93 -0.16
CA SER A 81 -23.53 -3.94 -0.47
C SER A 81 -23.49 -2.69 0.40
N THR A 82 -22.51 -2.56 1.30
CA THR A 82 -22.32 -1.43 2.25
C THR A 82 -23.44 -1.19 3.24
N ILE A 83 -24.31 -2.20 3.41
CA ILE A 83 -25.41 -2.17 4.37
C ILE A 83 -24.85 -2.38 5.78
N ILE A 84 -23.89 -3.30 5.92
CA ILE A 84 -23.25 -3.66 7.19
C ILE A 84 -21.72 -3.62 7.09
N LEU A 85 -21.01 -3.72 8.21
CA LEU A 85 -19.58 -4.00 8.25
C LEU A 85 -19.31 -5.34 8.92
N TYR A 86 -18.64 -6.22 8.17
CA TYR A 86 -18.29 -7.56 8.60
C TYR A 86 -16.84 -7.85 8.23
N TYR A 87 -15.96 -7.83 9.23
CA TYR A 87 -14.51 -8.01 9.10
C TYR A 87 -14.04 -9.13 10.03
N PRO A 88 -14.43 -10.39 9.78
CA PRO A 88 -14.19 -11.51 10.71
C PRO A 88 -12.71 -11.78 10.99
N GLU A 89 -11.82 -11.41 10.07
CA GLU A 89 -10.37 -11.56 10.21
C GLU A 89 -9.76 -10.64 11.28
N VAL A 90 -10.39 -9.50 11.57
CA VAL A 90 -9.93 -8.58 12.63
C VAL A 90 -10.91 -8.45 13.78
N LEU A 91 -12.19 -8.75 13.56
CA LEU A 91 -13.27 -8.68 14.54
C LEU A 91 -14.17 -9.93 14.42
N PRO A 92 -13.70 -11.10 14.86
CA PRO A 92 -14.40 -12.38 14.65
C PRO A 92 -15.75 -12.48 15.37
N ASP A 93 -15.92 -11.73 16.46
CA ASP A 93 -17.08 -11.84 17.35
C ASP A 93 -18.12 -10.74 17.17
N ILE A 94 -17.92 -9.81 16.22
CA ILE A 94 -18.77 -8.62 16.06
C ILE A 94 -19.13 -8.39 14.59
N VAL A 95 -20.39 -8.07 14.36
CA VAL A 95 -20.92 -7.57 13.09
C VAL A 95 -21.52 -6.19 13.32
N PHE A 96 -21.08 -5.17 12.60
CA PHE A 96 -21.72 -3.84 12.66
C PHE A 96 -22.90 -3.83 11.70
N VAL A 97 -24.11 -3.89 12.25
CA VAL A 97 -25.35 -3.90 11.47
C VAL A 97 -25.71 -2.48 11.01
N ASP A 98 -25.26 -1.46 11.74
CA ASP A 98 -25.37 -0.05 11.36
C ASP A 98 -23.98 0.61 11.38
N PRO A 99 -23.43 1.05 10.23
CA PRO A 99 -22.15 1.75 10.17
C PRO A 99 -22.21 3.21 10.69
N HIS A 100 -23.40 3.78 10.87
CA HIS A 100 -23.57 5.19 11.24
C HIS A 100 -22.82 5.59 12.52
N PRO A 101 -22.80 4.77 13.59
CA PRO A 101 -22.16 5.18 14.84
C PRO A 101 -20.64 5.25 14.74
N ILE A 102 -20.02 4.49 13.83
CA ILE A 102 -18.60 4.62 13.45
C ILE A 102 -18.35 5.99 12.79
N LEU A 103 -19.18 6.34 11.80
CA LEU A 103 -19.08 7.62 11.10
C LEU A 103 -19.29 8.80 12.05
N ASP A 104 -20.24 8.69 12.98
CA ASP A 104 -20.47 9.72 14.01
C ASP A 104 -19.25 9.88 14.93
N THR A 105 -18.64 8.79 15.41
CA THR A 105 -17.44 8.89 16.27
C THR A 105 -16.27 9.53 15.52
N LEU A 106 -16.01 9.12 14.26
CA LEU A 106 -14.97 9.74 13.43
C LEU A 106 -15.25 11.22 13.16
N SER A 107 -16.50 11.56 12.85
CA SER A 107 -16.92 12.94 12.58
C SER A 107 -16.72 13.82 13.81
N ARG A 108 -17.05 13.30 15.00
CA ARG A 108 -16.83 14.00 16.27
C ARG A 108 -15.35 14.14 16.59
N LEU A 109 -14.53 13.11 16.35
CA LEU A 109 -13.07 13.19 16.51
C LEU A 109 -12.48 14.27 15.60
N LEU A 110 -12.87 14.32 14.33
CA LEU A 110 -12.41 15.34 13.40
C LEU A 110 -12.98 16.72 13.70
N ALA A 111 -14.20 16.81 14.21
CA ALA A 111 -14.78 18.09 14.63
C ALA A 111 -13.94 18.78 15.72
N LEU A 112 -13.24 18.02 16.57
CA LEU A 112 -12.31 18.56 17.56
C LEU A 112 -11.11 19.31 16.93
N THR A 113 -10.77 19.04 15.68
CA THR A 113 -9.67 19.74 14.99
C THR A 113 -10.06 21.17 14.61
N TYR A 114 -11.36 21.44 14.48
CA TYR A 114 -11.90 22.76 14.23
C TYR A 114 -12.03 23.55 15.53
N LYS A 115 -12.03 24.88 15.42
CA LYS A 115 -12.36 25.79 16.53
C LYS A 115 -13.87 25.82 16.81
N ILE A 116 -14.50 24.65 16.83
CA ILE A 116 -15.91 24.48 17.20
C ILE A 116 -15.98 24.38 18.72
N ASP A 117 -17.05 24.90 19.30
CA ASP A 117 -17.34 24.74 20.71
C ASP A 117 -17.50 23.26 21.06
N VAL A 118 -16.55 22.74 21.84
CA VAL A 118 -16.44 21.33 22.22
C VAL A 118 -17.67 20.86 23.01
N THR A 119 -18.39 21.78 23.66
CA THR A 119 -19.64 21.50 24.37
C THR A 119 -20.74 20.96 23.46
N LEU A 120 -20.69 21.26 22.15
CA LEU A 120 -21.63 20.75 21.15
C LEU A 120 -21.32 19.30 20.74
N LEU A 121 -20.12 18.79 21.03
CA LEU A 121 -19.63 17.50 20.57
C LEU A 121 -19.69 16.41 21.64
N THR A 122 -19.79 16.77 22.92
CA THR A 122 -19.90 15.81 24.02
C THR A 122 -21.20 16.03 24.78
N LYS A 123 -22.20 15.17 24.54
CA LYS A 123 -23.53 15.24 25.19
C LYS A 123 -23.51 15.19 26.74
N LYS A 124 -22.35 15.02 27.40
CA LYS A 124 -22.26 14.87 28.87
C LYS A 124 -20.88 15.03 29.54
N ARG A 125 -19.81 15.40 28.83
CA ARG A 125 -18.44 15.47 29.40
C ARG A 125 -17.66 16.63 28.79
N VAL A 126 -17.90 17.83 29.30
CA VAL A 126 -17.27 19.09 28.86
C VAL A 126 -15.91 19.29 29.54
N ASP A 127 -15.70 18.72 30.73
CA ASP A 127 -14.58 19.11 31.61
C ASP A 127 -13.30 18.26 31.49
N ILE A 128 -13.22 17.27 30.58
CA ILE A 128 -12.18 16.23 30.61
C ILE A 128 -11.24 16.23 29.39
N ILE A 129 -11.58 16.93 28.29
CA ILE A 129 -10.68 16.94 27.13
C ILE A 129 -9.53 17.91 27.41
N ASP A 130 -8.42 17.36 27.90
CA ASP A 130 -7.18 18.10 28.16
C ASP A 130 -6.72 18.85 26.89
N SER A 131 -6.28 20.09 27.12
CA SER A 131 -5.60 20.94 26.15
C SER A 131 -4.46 20.23 25.41
N ASP A 132 -3.74 19.32 26.07
CA ASP A 132 -2.66 18.54 25.45
C ASP A 132 -3.18 17.55 24.40
N ASN A 133 -4.28 16.84 24.67
CA ASN A 133 -4.91 15.93 23.71
C ASN A 133 -5.40 16.68 22.46
N LEU A 134 -6.02 17.85 22.64
CA LEU A 134 -6.45 18.70 21.52
C LEU A 134 -5.26 19.24 20.74
N HIS A 135 -4.19 19.64 21.43
CA HIS A 135 -2.97 20.12 20.81
C HIS A 135 -2.29 19.03 19.97
N LYS A 136 -2.15 17.81 20.52
CA LYS A 136 -1.65 16.62 19.81
C LYS A 136 -2.48 16.31 18.57
N LEU A 137 -3.81 16.29 18.69
CA LEU A 137 -4.68 16.02 17.55
C LEU A 137 -4.56 17.10 16.46
N ARG A 138 -4.62 18.38 16.84
CA ARG A 138 -4.60 19.51 15.88
C ARG A 138 -3.24 19.75 15.23
N LYS A 139 -2.15 19.54 15.95
CA LYS A 139 -0.79 19.87 15.49
C LYS A 139 -0.02 18.65 14.99
N ARG A 140 -0.24 17.49 15.59
CA ARG A 140 0.49 16.26 15.29
C ARG A 140 -0.38 15.21 14.60
N GLY A 141 -1.70 15.41 14.56
CA GLY A 141 -2.65 14.42 14.02
C GLY A 141 -2.74 13.18 14.90
N THR A 142 -2.33 13.26 16.18
CA THR A 142 -2.29 12.09 17.08
C THR A 142 -3.36 12.17 18.16
N PHE A 143 -3.89 11.02 18.56
CA PHE A 143 -4.86 10.89 19.64
C PHE A 143 -4.66 9.60 20.42
N THR A 144 -5.17 9.56 21.65
CA THR A 144 -5.09 8.42 22.56
C THR A 144 -6.36 7.59 22.51
N GLU A 145 -6.29 6.32 22.95
CA GLU A 145 -7.48 5.48 23.14
C GLU A 145 -8.47 6.12 24.12
N SER A 146 -7.97 6.79 25.16
CA SER A 146 -8.80 7.52 26.13
C SER A 146 -9.63 8.62 25.48
N LEU A 147 -9.07 9.39 24.53
CA LEU A 147 -9.84 10.39 23.79
C LEU A 147 -10.95 9.76 22.97
N LEU A 148 -10.67 8.63 22.33
CA LEU A 148 -11.66 7.93 21.52
C LEU A 148 -12.78 7.34 22.38
N ASP A 149 -12.45 6.77 23.54
CA ASP A 149 -13.40 6.22 24.49
C ASP A 149 -14.41 7.27 24.99
N MET A 150 -13.92 8.47 25.27
CA MET A 150 -14.77 9.62 25.62
C MET A 150 -15.75 10.00 24.50
N LEU A 151 -15.35 9.84 23.24
CA LEU A 151 -16.20 10.14 22.08
C LEU A 151 -17.15 8.99 21.76
N ASN A 152 -16.70 7.74 21.93
CA ASN A 152 -17.45 6.56 21.53
C ASN A 152 -18.75 6.44 22.35
N GLY A 153 -18.71 6.70 23.65
CA GLY A 153 -19.90 6.60 24.52
C GLY A 153 -20.49 5.19 24.54
N ASP A 154 -21.80 5.06 24.73
CA ASP A 154 -22.50 3.77 24.87
C ASP A 154 -23.07 3.26 23.53
N LYS A 155 -22.19 3.08 22.53
CA LYS A 155 -22.57 2.72 21.15
C LYS A 155 -22.65 1.20 20.87
N GLY A 156 -22.44 0.38 21.90
CA GLY A 156 -22.56 -1.09 21.84
C GLY A 156 -21.31 -1.84 21.39
N PHE A 157 -20.22 -1.16 21.00
CA PHE A 157 -18.92 -1.76 20.69
C PHE A 157 -17.80 -1.15 21.53
N SER A 158 -16.75 -1.93 21.79
CA SER A 158 -15.61 -1.43 22.58
C SER A 158 -14.72 -0.50 21.76
N THR A 159 -14.07 0.44 22.43
CA THR A 159 -13.09 1.35 21.81
C THR A 159 -11.93 0.58 21.19
N SER A 160 -11.52 -0.54 21.79
CA SER A 160 -10.49 -1.44 21.24
C SER A 160 -10.92 -2.08 19.91
N ASP A 161 -12.15 -2.59 19.83
CA ASP A 161 -12.69 -3.14 18.58
C ASP A 161 -12.74 -2.07 17.49
N PHE A 162 -13.07 -0.84 17.86
CA PHE A 162 -13.09 0.27 16.93
C PHE A 162 -11.71 0.63 16.40
N ILE A 163 -10.71 0.72 17.28
CA ILE A 163 -9.32 0.96 16.89
C ILE A 163 -8.82 -0.15 15.96
N ARG A 164 -9.11 -1.42 16.28
CA ARG A 164 -8.75 -2.56 15.42
C ARG A 164 -9.35 -2.42 14.02
N LEU A 165 -10.62 -2.00 13.93
CA LEU A 165 -11.26 -1.72 12.65
C LEU A 165 -10.56 -0.57 11.91
N LEU A 166 -10.30 0.56 12.57
CA LEU A 166 -9.66 1.72 11.93
C LEU A 166 -8.24 1.43 11.44
N LEU A 167 -7.48 0.62 12.20
CA LEU A 167 -6.15 0.13 11.81
C LEU A 167 -6.25 -0.81 10.60
N HIS A 168 -7.21 -1.73 10.60
CA HIS A 168 -7.45 -2.65 9.48
C HIS A 168 -7.81 -1.89 8.20
N LEU A 169 -8.63 -0.84 8.33
CA LEU A 169 -9.03 0.03 7.23
C LEU A 169 -7.95 1.04 6.82
N HIS A 170 -6.79 1.04 7.50
CA HIS A 170 -5.68 1.96 7.27
C HIS A 170 -6.11 3.45 7.34
N ILE A 171 -7.11 3.75 8.16
CA ILE A 171 -7.56 5.12 8.45
C ILE A 171 -6.59 5.77 9.46
N ILE A 172 -6.07 4.95 10.39
CA ILE A 172 -5.12 5.36 11.41
C ILE A 172 -3.87 4.47 11.39
N ALA A 173 -2.77 4.96 11.94
CA ALA A 173 -1.55 4.20 12.20
C ALA A 173 -1.18 4.25 13.69
N LYS A 174 -0.61 3.18 14.22
CA LYS A 174 -0.02 3.20 15.56
C LYS A 174 1.33 3.92 15.53
N THR A 175 1.60 4.77 16.52
CA THR A 175 2.85 5.50 16.71
C THR A 175 3.72 4.85 17.78
N GLU A 176 4.95 5.34 17.96
CA GLU A 176 5.91 4.84 18.95
C GLU A 176 5.47 5.11 20.39
N ASP A 177 4.75 6.21 20.64
CA ASP A 177 4.28 6.63 21.97
C ASP A 177 2.97 5.90 22.40
N ASP A 178 2.65 4.76 21.80
CA ASP A 178 1.35 4.05 21.93
C ASP A 178 0.10 4.89 21.56
N ASP A 179 0.29 6.10 21.01
CA ASP A 179 -0.75 6.94 20.42
C ASP A 179 -1.12 6.47 19.01
N TYR A 180 -2.26 6.97 18.50
CA TYR A 180 -2.76 6.72 17.15
C TYR A 180 -2.67 7.98 16.29
N PHE A 181 -2.16 7.83 15.07
CA PHE A 181 -2.05 8.89 14.08
C PHE A 181 -3.18 8.82 13.05
N ILE A 182 -3.83 9.95 12.80
CA ILE A 182 -4.88 10.15 11.80
C ILE A 182 -4.51 11.35 10.90
N PRO A 183 -4.04 11.11 9.65
CA PRO A 183 -3.58 12.19 8.78
C PRO A 183 -4.67 13.22 8.47
N SER A 184 -5.93 12.76 8.38
CA SER A 184 -7.07 13.61 8.05
C SER A 184 -7.45 14.60 9.15
N ALA A 185 -6.86 14.53 10.35
CA ALA A 185 -7.10 15.53 11.40
C ALA A 185 -6.25 16.80 11.24
N LEU A 186 -5.25 16.75 10.36
CA LEU A 186 -4.27 17.82 10.20
C LEU A 186 -4.81 18.99 9.38
N PRO A 187 -4.28 20.21 9.56
CA PRO A 187 -4.64 21.35 8.73
C PRO A 187 -4.13 21.21 7.29
N SER A 188 -4.64 22.06 6.39
CA SER A 188 -4.12 22.16 5.01
C SER A 188 -2.77 22.85 4.97
N TYR A 189 -1.91 22.42 4.06
CA TYR A 189 -0.62 23.02 3.81
C TYR A 189 -0.73 24.29 2.96
N THR A 190 -0.17 25.38 3.46
CA THR A 190 -0.04 26.66 2.73
C THR A 190 1.43 27.11 2.62
N GLY A 191 2.37 26.23 2.96
CA GLY A 191 3.80 26.54 2.97
C GLY A 191 4.41 26.55 1.57
N THR A 192 5.64 27.06 1.50
CA THR A 192 6.46 27.08 0.30
C THR A 192 7.12 25.73 0.06
N HIS A 193 7.31 25.38 -1.22
CA HIS A 193 7.94 24.12 -1.62
C HIS A 193 9.33 23.95 -0.98
N PRO A 194 9.67 22.73 -0.53
CA PRO A 194 11.04 22.42 -0.12
C PRO A 194 11.94 22.59 -1.34
N GLY A 195 12.94 23.48 -1.24
CA GLY A 195 13.99 23.58 -2.25
C GLY A 195 14.91 22.36 -2.15
N SER A 196 15.10 21.63 -3.25
CA SER A 196 16.15 20.62 -3.36
C SER A 196 16.99 20.92 -4.59
N ASP A 197 18.28 21.18 -4.38
CA ASP A 197 19.23 21.40 -5.47
C ASP A 197 19.81 20.08 -6.01
N THR A 198 19.56 18.96 -5.31
CA THR A 198 20.23 17.68 -5.53
C THR A 198 19.45 16.78 -6.49
N VAL A 199 18.16 16.58 -6.23
CA VAL A 199 17.30 15.66 -6.99
C VAL A 199 16.02 16.38 -7.40
N ASN A 200 15.62 16.24 -8.65
CA ASN A 200 14.36 16.84 -9.10
C ASN A 200 13.16 16.05 -8.57
N PRO A 201 12.05 16.71 -8.22
CA PRO A 201 10.92 16.02 -7.59
C PRO A 201 10.29 14.97 -8.52
N LEU A 202 10.00 13.80 -7.96
CA LEU A 202 9.24 12.76 -8.65
C LEU A 202 7.75 13.03 -8.51
N LEU A 203 7.00 12.93 -9.60
CA LEU A 203 5.55 13.15 -9.62
C LEU A 203 4.81 11.83 -9.83
N ILE A 204 3.72 11.65 -9.08
CA ILE A 204 2.75 10.58 -9.31
C ILE A 204 1.47 11.20 -9.89
N VAL A 205 1.09 10.75 -11.09
CA VAL A 205 -0.09 11.23 -11.82
C VAL A 205 -1.04 10.08 -12.12
N TRP A 206 -2.34 10.38 -12.25
CA TRP A 206 -3.36 9.42 -12.67
C TRP A 206 -3.84 9.73 -14.07
N GLN A 207 -3.95 8.71 -14.92
CA GLN A 207 -4.41 8.85 -16.30
C GLN A 207 -5.60 7.94 -16.58
N ASN A 208 -6.55 8.45 -17.37
CA ASN A 208 -7.62 7.63 -17.95
C ASN A 208 -7.17 6.96 -19.25
N SER A 209 -8.04 6.13 -19.85
CA SER A 209 -7.80 5.46 -21.13
C SER A 209 -7.49 6.43 -22.28
N ASN A 210 -7.97 7.68 -22.19
CA ASN A 210 -7.73 8.74 -23.17
C ASN A 210 -6.42 9.50 -22.91
N LYS A 211 -5.59 9.05 -21.96
CA LYS A 211 -4.31 9.67 -21.56
C LYS A 211 -4.46 11.07 -20.95
N GLU A 212 -5.68 11.42 -20.52
CA GLU A 212 -5.93 12.67 -19.80
C GLU A 212 -5.47 12.54 -18.35
N ILE A 213 -4.79 13.57 -17.84
CA ILE A 213 -4.35 13.64 -16.45
C ILE A 213 -5.53 14.05 -15.57
N LEU A 214 -5.88 13.17 -14.65
CA LEU A 214 -6.99 13.32 -13.72
C LEU A 214 -6.57 13.97 -12.39
N PRO A 215 -7.52 14.54 -11.63
CA PRO A 215 -7.27 14.94 -10.26
C PRO A 215 -6.79 13.75 -9.40
N VAL A 216 -5.98 14.05 -8.37
CA VAL A 216 -5.56 13.04 -7.39
C VAL A 216 -6.81 12.40 -6.76
N PRO A 217 -6.94 11.06 -6.80
CA PRO A 217 -8.06 10.36 -6.21
C PRO A 217 -8.26 10.73 -4.73
N ARG A 218 -9.52 10.94 -4.33
CA ARG A 218 -9.84 11.29 -2.94
C ARG A 218 -9.45 10.14 -2.01
N GLY A 219 -8.93 10.47 -0.84
CA GLY A 219 -8.48 9.48 0.16
C GLY A 219 -7.12 8.83 -0.13
N ILE A 220 -6.59 8.88 -1.36
CA ILE A 220 -5.34 8.15 -1.68
C ILE A 220 -4.13 8.68 -0.93
N PHE A 221 -4.04 9.99 -0.73
CA PHE A 221 -2.92 10.62 -0.01
C PHE A 221 -2.85 10.21 1.47
N PRO A 222 -3.89 10.44 2.30
CA PRO A 222 -3.83 10.03 3.70
C PRO A 222 -3.66 8.50 3.86
N LEU A 223 -4.24 7.71 2.95
CA LEU A 223 -4.09 6.26 2.95
C LEU A 223 -2.66 5.83 2.59
N ALA A 224 -2.01 6.48 1.62
CA ALA A 224 -0.63 6.19 1.24
C ALA A 224 0.35 6.57 2.34
N VAL A 225 0.11 7.69 3.03
CA VAL A 225 0.82 8.09 4.25
C VAL A 225 0.72 7.00 5.32
N VAL A 226 -0.49 6.52 5.63
CA VAL A 226 -0.68 5.45 6.62
C VAL A 226 -0.03 4.15 6.17
N ASN A 227 -0.15 3.75 4.90
CA ASN A 227 0.48 2.55 4.37
C ASN A 227 2.01 2.63 4.43
N LEU A 228 2.59 3.80 4.13
CA LEU A 228 4.02 4.04 4.26
C LEU A 228 4.45 3.96 5.73
N MET A 229 3.62 4.44 6.65
CA MET A 229 3.87 4.28 8.08
C MET A 229 3.71 2.85 8.58
N ILE A 230 2.73 2.09 8.11
CA ILE A 230 2.58 0.67 8.45
C ILE A 230 3.80 -0.10 7.98
N LYS A 231 4.45 0.34 6.90
CA LYS A 231 5.72 -0.21 6.43
C LYS A 231 6.84 -0.03 7.46
N ILE A 232 6.90 1.08 8.21
CA ILE A 232 7.76 1.26 9.42
C ILE A 232 7.57 0.08 10.38
N ASN A 233 6.31 -0.28 10.65
CA ASN A 233 5.96 -1.28 11.65
C ASN A 233 6.07 -2.74 11.13
N LYS A 234 5.83 -2.98 9.83
CA LYS A 234 5.85 -4.31 9.20
C LYS A 234 7.24 -4.73 8.67
N LEU A 235 8.14 -3.79 8.37
CA LEU A 235 9.45 -4.08 7.75
C LEU A 235 10.59 -4.43 8.72
N LYS A 236 10.32 -5.09 9.85
CA LYS A 236 11.38 -5.89 10.49
C LYS A 236 11.89 -7.05 9.61
N LYS A 237 11.37 -7.20 8.38
CA LYS A 237 11.81 -8.13 7.36
C LYS A 237 11.91 -7.40 5.99
N VAL A 238 13.13 -7.20 5.49
CA VAL A 238 13.54 -7.22 4.07
C VAL A 238 14.03 -5.92 3.37
N LYS A 239 13.92 -4.68 3.89
CA LYS A 239 14.53 -3.51 3.17
C LYS A 239 15.32 -2.48 4.00
N ASN A 240 15.53 -2.67 5.30
CA ASN A 240 16.33 -1.82 6.21
C ASN A 240 15.98 -0.32 6.28
N LEU A 241 15.13 0.21 5.40
CA LEU A 241 14.65 1.60 5.45
C LEU A 241 13.46 1.75 6.39
N GLN A 242 13.57 2.75 7.27
CA GLN A 242 12.52 3.19 8.17
C GLN A 242 12.12 4.63 7.84
N PHE A 243 10.81 4.91 7.87
CA PHE A 243 10.26 6.24 7.58
C PHE A 243 9.76 6.90 8.87
N CYS A 244 10.62 7.59 9.60
CA CYS A 244 10.24 8.15 10.90
C CYS A 244 9.63 9.55 10.74
N PHE A 245 8.77 9.93 11.69
CA PHE A 245 8.48 11.35 11.82
C PHE A 245 9.70 12.07 12.40
N PRO A 246 10.03 13.28 11.91
CA PRO A 246 11.12 14.06 12.47
C PRO A 246 10.85 14.38 13.94
N LEU A 247 11.87 14.20 14.78
CA LEU A 247 11.86 14.64 16.17
C LEU A 247 11.84 16.16 16.20
N ALA A 248 10.83 16.74 16.85
CA ALA A 248 10.69 18.19 16.93
C ALA A 248 11.77 18.79 17.85
N THR A 249 12.91 19.20 17.31
CA THR A 249 13.85 20.10 17.98
C THR A 249 13.50 21.54 17.63
N ASN A 250 13.58 22.44 18.62
CA ASN A 250 13.02 23.80 18.56
C ASN A 250 13.66 24.74 17.50
N GLN A 251 14.60 24.27 16.68
CA GLN A 251 15.32 25.06 15.66
C GLN A 251 15.01 24.67 14.20
N GLU A 252 14.32 23.56 13.91
CA GLU A 252 14.10 23.07 12.53
C GLU A 252 12.64 23.14 12.03
N SER A 253 11.77 23.89 12.73
CA SER A 253 10.31 23.89 12.49
C SER A 253 9.85 24.35 11.09
N GLN A 254 10.74 24.93 10.28
CA GLN A 254 10.45 25.29 8.88
C GLN A 254 10.85 24.21 7.86
N LYS A 255 11.68 23.23 8.25
CA LYS A 255 12.20 22.19 7.33
C LYS A 255 11.23 21.01 7.18
N TYR A 256 10.46 20.69 8.21
CA TYR A 256 9.51 19.58 8.20
C TYR A 256 8.09 20.05 8.37
N PHE A 257 7.15 19.37 7.72
CA PHE A 257 5.76 19.74 7.75
C PHE A 257 4.86 18.51 7.90
N ARG A 258 3.77 18.67 8.63
CA ARG A 258 2.78 17.63 8.90
C ARG A 258 1.38 18.20 8.70
N TYR A 259 0.82 17.95 7.53
CA TYR A 259 -0.44 18.51 7.04
C TYR A 259 -1.24 17.42 6.31
N GLN A 260 -2.56 17.62 6.17
CA GLN A 260 -3.44 16.62 5.55
C GLN A 260 -3.13 16.35 4.07
N ASP A 261 -2.44 17.27 3.42
CA ASP A 261 -2.06 17.25 2.00
C ASP A 261 -0.56 17.49 1.79
N ALA A 262 0.24 17.54 2.86
CA ALA A 262 1.69 17.61 2.77
C ALA A 262 2.36 16.98 4.00
N MET A 263 3.30 16.04 3.82
CA MET A 263 3.94 15.32 4.92
C MET A 263 5.44 15.14 4.70
N SER A 264 6.24 15.37 5.75
CA SER A 264 7.66 15.04 5.78
C SER A 264 7.94 13.77 6.60
N PHE A 265 8.86 12.93 6.11
CA PHE A 265 9.41 11.79 6.85
C PHE A 265 10.92 11.82 6.79
N CYS A 266 11.58 11.54 7.92
CA CYS A 266 12.97 11.14 7.93
C CYS A 266 13.08 9.73 7.38
N VAL A 267 14.14 9.48 6.62
CA VAL A 267 14.47 8.15 6.12
C VAL A 267 15.75 7.72 6.80
N ASP A 268 15.69 6.60 7.52
CA ASP A 268 16.82 6.03 8.24
C ASP A 268 17.14 4.65 7.65
N ASP A 269 18.41 4.37 7.42
CA ASP A 269 18.91 3.02 7.15
C ASP A 269 19.29 2.37 8.47
N VAL A 270 18.38 1.53 8.96
CA VAL A 270 18.48 0.87 10.28
C VAL A 270 19.66 -0.12 10.33
N PHE A 271 20.09 -0.66 9.18
CA PHE A 271 21.18 -1.63 9.16
C PHE A 271 22.54 -0.95 9.29
N ASN A 272 22.70 0.19 8.62
CA ASN A 272 23.95 0.96 8.69
C ASN A 272 23.94 2.00 9.82
N ASP A 273 22.81 2.17 10.53
CA ASP A 273 22.60 3.19 11.58
C ASP A 273 22.87 4.61 11.07
N ILE A 274 22.37 4.92 9.86
CA ILE A 274 22.60 6.19 9.17
C ILE A 274 21.27 6.85 8.85
N GLN A 275 21.14 8.14 9.16
CA GLN A 275 20.07 8.97 8.65
C GLN A 275 20.35 9.32 7.19
N VAL A 276 19.56 8.77 6.28
CA VAL A 276 19.70 8.92 4.82
C VAL A 276 19.32 10.33 4.35
N GLY A 277 18.25 10.87 4.93
CA GLY A 277 17.74 12.18 4.55
C GLY A 277 16.27 12.33 4.89
N THR A 278 15.60 13.22 4.15
CA THR A 278 14.19 13.55 4.37
C THR A 278 13.44 13.47 3.06
N ILE A 279 12.26 12.86 3.11
CA ILE A 279 11.30 12.88 2.01
C ILE A 279 10.13 13.79 2.33
N HIS A 280 9.67 14.52 1.33
CA HIS A 280 8.51 15.38 1.44
C HIS A 280 7.46 14.99 0.40
N PHE A 281 6.28 14.61 0.87
CA PHE A 281 5.10 14.37 0.05
C PHE A 281 4.25 15.62 0.00
N ILE A 282 3.88 16.08 -1.19
CA ILE A 282 2.98 17.22 -1.35
C ILE A 282 1.90 16.84 -2.35
N LYS A 283 0.65 16.75 -1.89
CA LYS A 283 -0.50 16.55 -2.76
C LYS A 283 -0.88 17.87 -3.41
N LYS A 284 -0.79 17.91 -4.74
CA LYS A 284 -1.41 18.94 -5.57
C LYS A 284 -2.75 18.44 -6.12
N HIS A 285 -3.44 19.30 -6.88
CA HIS A 285 -4.75 18.96 -7.44
C HIS A 285 -4.69 17.75 -8.40
N ARG A 286 -3.65 17.64 -9.22
CA ARG A 286 -3.52 16.64 -10.30
C ARG A 286 -2.36 15.66 -10.15
N HIS A 287 -1.54 15.82 -9.12
CA HIS A 287 -0.41 14.94 -8.87
C HIS A 287 0.00 14.98 -7.39
N ILE A 288 0.80 14.00 -6.99
CA ILE A 288 1.55 14.03 -5.72
C ILE A 288 3.01 14.25 -6.08
N GLU A 289 3.63 15.25 -5.47
CA GLU A 289 5.07 15.52 -5.57
C GLU A 289 5.80 14.78 -4.45
N ILE A 290 6.97 14.23 -4.78
CA ILE A 290 7.89 13.59 -3.85
C ILE A 290 9.23 14.29 -3.99
N HIS A 291 9.67 14.95 -2.94
CA HIS A 291 10.97 15.62 -2.87
C HIS A 291 11.88 14.83 -1.95
N PHE A 292 13.18 14.77 -2.29
CA PHE A 292 14.22 14.24 -1.43
C PHE A 292 15.21 15.34 -1.07
N THR A 293 15.53 15.42 0.22
CA THR A 293 16.51 16.34 0.80
C THR A 293 17.53 15.52 1.57
N GLY A 294 18.76 15.45 1.08
CA GLY A 294 19.85 14.66 1.66
C GLY A 294 21.14 14.85 0.89
N HIS A 295 22.20 14.13 1.28
CA HIS A 295 23.47 14.16 0.55
C HIS A 295 23.29 13.59 -0.87
N LYS A 296 24.08 14.05 -1.84
CA LYS A 296 23.99 13.60 -3.23
C LYS A 296 24.27 12.10 -3.37
N ASP A 297 25.25 11.59 -2.63
CA ASP A 297 25.63 10.18 -2.68
C ASP A 297 24.55 9.28 -2.08
N ASP A 298 23.91 9.73 -0.99
CA ASP A 298 22.76 9.04 -0.40
C ASP A 298 21.57 9.05 -1.35
N ALA A 299 21.37 10.16 -2.07
CA ALA A 299 20.29 10.25 -3.04
C ALA A 299 20.43 9.19 -4.14
N LEU A 300 21.63 8.99 -4.69
CA LEU A 300 21.92 7.98 -5.71
C LEU A 300 21.68 6.55 -5.22
N LYS A 301 21.96 6.27 -3.96
CA LYS A 301 21.77 4.95 -3.37
C LYS A 301 20.31 4.67 -3.01
N TYR A 302 19.65 5.61 -2.33
CA TYR A 302 18.38 5.34 -1.64
C TYR A 302 17.14 5.87 -2.36
N CYS A 303 17.24 6.84 -3.28
CA CYS A 303 16.07 7.33 -4.01
C CYS A 303 15.33 6.21 -4.79
N PRO A 304 16.00 5.23 -5.41
CA PRO A 304 15.32 4.08 -6.04
C PRO A 304 14.51 3.24 -5.04
N GLU A 305 15.07 2.98 -3.85
CA GLU A 305 14.41 2.22 -2.80
C GLU A 305 13.23 2.99 -2.18
N ILE A 306 13.40 4.29 -1.96
CA ILE A 306 12.35 5.20 -1.52
C ILE A 306 11.22 5.20 -2.54
N ARG A 307 11.52 5.41 -3.83
CA ARG A 307 10.53 5.38 -4.92
C ARG A 307 9.73 4.09 -4.91
N GLU A 308 10.40 2.94 -4.80
CA GLU A 308 9.72 1.65 -4.75
C GLU A 308 8.83 1.54 -3.51
N ALA A 309 9.31 2.00 -2.35
CA ALA A 309 8.52 2.00 -1.13
C ALA A 309 7.25 2.86 -1.23
N VAL A 310 7.37 4.04 -1.82
CA VAL A 310 6.25 4.95 -2.08
C VAL A 310 5.28 4.37 -3.10
N THR A 311 5.79 3.85 -4.21
CA THR A 311 4.98 3.25 -5.28
C THR A 311 4.16 2.09 -4.73
N GLU A 312 4.77 1.24 -3.89
CA GLU A 312 4.07 0.16 -3.21
C GLU A 312 2.99 0.69 -2.25
N ALA A 313 3.28 1.72 -1.47
CA ALA A 313 2.28 2.33 -0.59
C ALA A 313 1.08 2.85 -1.39
N ILE A 314 1.31 3.52 -2.53
CA ILE A 314 0.27 4.02 -3.43
C ILE A 314 -0.51 2.87 -4.10
N ASN A 315 0.17 1.79 -4.51
CA ASN A 315 -0.47 0.59 -5.07
C ASN A 315 -1.39 -0.07 -4.05
N SER A 316 -0.86 -0.34 -2.86
CA SER A 316 -1.62 -0.89 -1.73
C SER A 316 -2.83 0.00 -1.38
N SER A 317 -2.66 1.32 -1.39
CA SER A 317 -3.77 2.27 -1.20
C SER A 317 -4.80 2.19 -2.32
N SER A 318 -4.36 2.09 -3.57
CA SER A 318 -5.23 1.99 -4.75
C SER A 318 -6.07 0.72 -4.70
N VAL A 319 -5.48 -0.42 -4.32
CA VAL A 319 -6.18 -1.69 -4.11
C VAL A 319 -7.24 -1.54 -3.00
N ALA A 320 -6.86 -0.96 -1.86
CA ALA A 320 -7.77 -0.82 -0.72
C ALA A 320 -9.02 0.03 -1.02
N ILE A 321 -8.93 1.04 -1.89
CA ILE A 321 -10.10 1.83 -2.33
C ILE A 321 -10.69 1.38 -3.67
N ASN A 322 -10.21 0.25 -4.19
CA ASN A 322 -10.51 -0.30 -5.52
C ASN A 322 -10.48 0.75 -6.64
N LEU A 323 -9.37 1.47 -6.69
CA LEU A 323 -9.10 2.42 -7.75
C LEU A 323 -8.65 1.64 -9.00
N LYS A 324 -9.52 1.58 -10.02
CA LYS A 324 -9.22 0.94 -11.31
C LYS A 324 -8.23 1.72 -12.18
N LEU A 325 -7.83 2.92 -11.77
CA LEU A 325 -6.93 3.78 -12.54
C LEU A 325 -5.47 3.48 -12.19
N SER A 326 -4.67 3.16 -13.20
CA SER A 326 -3.22 3.06 -13.03
C SER A 326 -2.61 4.45 -12.85
N HIS A 327 -1.73 4.60 -11.87
CA HIS A 327 -0.90 5.78 -11.75
C HIS A 327 0.36 5.63 -12.63
N LYS A 328 1.01 6.76 -12.93
CA LYS A 328 2.27 6.83 -13.67
C LYS A 328 3.26 7.72 -12.93
N LEU A 329 4.53 7.37 -13.05
CA LEU A 329 5.64 8.20 -12.60
C LEU A 329 5.94 9.25 -13.67
N ALA A 330 6.19 10.47 -13.24
CA ALA A 330 6.39 11.60 -14.13
C ALA A 330 7.30 12.66 -13.51
N PHE A 331 7.70 13.63 -14.33
CA PHE A 331 8.39 14.83 -13.91
C PHE A 331 7.64 16.08 -14.38
N ALA A 332 7.96 17.23 -13.77
CA ALA A 332 7.43 18.51 -14.19
C ALA A 332 7.90 18.82 -15.63
N CYS A 333 6.99 19.33 -16.46
CA CYS A 333 7.32 19.76 -17.81
C CYS A 333 7.59 21.26 -17.86
N CYS A 334 8.67 21.67 -18.55
CA CYS A 334 9.03 23.08 -18.70
C CYS A 334 8.05 23.89 -19.57
N SER A 335 7.16 23.24 -20.33
CA SER A 335 6.35 23.92 -21.33
C SER A 335 5.09 24.58 -20.77
N THR A 336 4.34 23.89 -19.89
CA THR A 336 3.14 24.43 -19.24
C THR A 336 2.89 23.70 -17.91
N GLU A 337 2.27 24.37 -16.94
CA GLU A 337 1.93 23.79 -15.62
C GLU A 337 1.01 22.56 -15.68
N LYS A 338 0.29 22.37 -16.79
CA LYS A 338 -0.61 21.23 -17.02
C LYS A 338 0.05 20.08 -17.79
N CYS A 339 1.28 20.27 -18.25
CA CYS A 339 2.03 19.26 -18.97
C CYS A 339 2.92 18.47 -18.01
N TYR A 340 3.01 17.17 -18.24
CA TYR A 340 3.84 16.24 -17.46
C TYR A 340 4.73 15.44 -18.40
N CYS A 341 5.97 15.18 -17.97
CA CYS A 341 6.89 14.29 -18.65
C CYS A 341 6.74 12.88 -18.06
N ILE A 342 5.91 12.04 -18.66
CA ILE A 342 5.63 10.68 -18.19
C ILE A 342 6.83 9.79 -18.49
N VAL A 343 7.29 9.02 -17.50
CA VAL A 343 8.32 8.00 -17.69
C VAL A 343 7.71 6.83 -18.46
N THR A 344 8.26 6.52 -19.64
CA THR A 344 7.77 5.45 -20.52
C THR A 344 8.62 4.20 -20.47
N ASN A 345 9.94 4.36 -20.29
CA ASN A 345 10.87 3.25 -20.09
C ASN A 345 11.95 3.71 -19.11
N GLU A 346 12.08 3.01 -17.99
CA GLU A 346 13.06 3.31 -16.95
C GLU A 346 14.49 2.95 -17.37
N ALA A 347 14.66 1.85 -18.12
CA ALA A 347 15.98 1.34 -18.54
C ALA A 347 16.58 2.14 -19.69
N GLU A 348 15.73 2.64 -20.59
CA GLU A 348 16.15 3.48 -21.73
C GLU A 348 16.10 4.98 -21.40
N GLU A 349 15.76 5.34 -20.15
CA GLU A 349 15.59 6.74 -19.73
C GLU A 349 14.68 7.55 -20.68
N THR A 350 13.57 6.95 -21.11
CA THR A 350 12.65 7.60 -22.04
C THR A 350 11.46 8.19 -21.32
N ILE A 351 11.10 9.40 -21.78
CA ILE A 351 9.95 10.16 -21.30
C ILE A 351 9.09 10.61 -22.47
N LYS A 352 7.81 10.83 -22.19
CA LYS A 352 6.84 11.40 -23.12
C LYS A 352 6.04 12.51 -22.47
N CYS A 353 6.05 13.69 -23.09
CA CYS A 353 5.17 14.77 -22.67
C CYS A 353 3.71 14.47 -22.98
N THR A 354 2.82 14.91 -22.10
CA THR A 354 1.37 14.79 -22.30
C THR A 354 0.84 15.78 -23.34
N LEU A 355 1.36 17.00 -23.38
CA LEU A 355 0.85 18.09 -24.22
C LEU A 355 1.86 18.65 -25.23
N CYS A 356 3.14 18.28 -25.13
CA CYS A 356 4.18 18.83 -26.00
C CYS A 356 4.35 17.99 -27.28
N PRO A 357 4.40 18.62 -28.47
CA PRO A 357 4.63 17.90 -29.73
C PRO A 357 6.10 17.53 -29.96
N LYS A 358 7.06 18.18 -29.28
CA LYS A 358 8.50 17.86 -29.36
C LYS A 358 8.91 16.87 -28.27
N ARG A 359 9.95 16.06 -28.52
CA ARG A 359 10.60 15.23 -27.49
C ARG A 359 11.00 16.14 -26.32
N ALA A 360 10.60 15.79 -25.10
CA ALA A 360 11.04 16.52 -23.93
C ALA A 360 12.56 16.31 -23.78
N ILE A 361 13.30 17.41 -23.80
CA ILE A 361 14.69 17.42 -23.35
C ILE A 361 14.62 17.88 -21.90
N ILE A 362 14.77 16.95 -20.96
CA ILE A 362 14.93 17.29 -19.55
C ILE A 362 16.40 17.67 -19.34
N SER A 363 16.67 18.94 -19.03
CA SER A 363 18.03 19.43 -18.73
C SER A 363 18.51 18.91 -17.38
N GLY A 364 19.75 18.40 -17.29
CA GLY A 364 20.29 17.84 -16.04
C GLY A 364 19.77 16.43 -15.73
N GLN A 365 19.77 15.55 -16.75
CA GLN A 365 19.21 14.19 -16.73
C GLN A 365 19.56 13.39 -15.46
N GLU A 366 20.80 13.47 -14.98
CA GLU A 366 21.26 12.79 -13.75
C GLU A 366 20.33 13.06 -12.54
N LYS A 367 19.89 14.32 -12.35
CA LYS A 367 19.06 14.70 -11.20
C LYS A 367 17.65 14.13 -11.23
N TYR A 368 17.13 13.82 -12.42
CA TYR A 368 15.79 13.25 -12.57
C TYR A 368 15.85 11.73 -12.42
N TRP A 369 16.85 11.11 -13.03
CA TRP A 369 16.97 9.67 -13.05
C TRP A 369 17.62 9.07 -11.80
N THR A 370 18.08 9.90 -10.86
CA THR A 370 18.47 9.48 -9.51
C THR A 370 17.38 8.67 -8.80
N TRP A 371 16.09 8.87 -9.14
CA TRP A 371 14.98 8.05 -8.63
C TRP A 371 14.91 6.63 -9.21
N PHE A 372 15.59 6.36 -10.32
CA PHE A 372 15.45 5.13 -11.11
C PHE A 372 16.76 4.33 -11.19
N HIS A 373 17.89 5.02 -11.28
CA HIS A 373 19.20 4.38 -11.39
C HIS A 373 19.71 3.87 -10.05
N VAL A 374 20.25 2.67 -10.08
CA VAL A 374 21.33 2.23 -9.19
C VAL A 374 22.58 2.11 -10.07
N THR A 375 23.08 3.21 -10.63
CA THR A 375 24.26 3.11 -11.50
C THR A 375 25.52 3.27 -10.67
N HIS A 376 26.25 2.16 -10.52
CA HIS A 376 27.69 2.16 -10.25
C HIS A 376 28.37 3.15 -11.20
N GLN A 377 28.87 4.24 -10.66
CA GLN A 377 29.84 5.07 -11.35
C GLN A 377 31.20 4.38 -11.26
N SER A 378 31.71 3.94 -12.40
CA SER A 378 33.14 4.01 -12.71
C SER A 378 33.28 4.38 -14.17
N SER A 379 33.78 5.58 -14.41
CA SER A 379 34.17 6.07 -15.72
C SER A 379 35.19 5.16 -16.40
N THR A 380 35.29 5.35 -17.72
CA THR A 380 36.30 4.88 -18.68
C THR A 380 36.09 3.49 -19.32
N GLU A 381 35.69 3.56 -20.60
CA GLU A 381 36.03 2.68 -21.73
C GLU A 381 36.13 1.16 -21.50
N VAL A 382 35.19 0.41 -22.09
CA VAL A 382 35.37 -0.41 -23.31
C VAL A 382 34.08 -1.22 -23.47
N MET A 383 33.57 -1.29 -24.70
CA MET A 383 32.45 -2.18 -25.04
C MET A 383 32.77 -3.63 -24.68
N THR A 384 32.12 -4.22 -23.67
CA THR A 384 31.85 -5.67 -23.62
C THR A 384 30.58 -6.00 -22.83
N ASN A 385 29.55 -6.41 -23.58
CA ASN A 385 28.44 -7.34 -23.31
C ASN A 385 27.60 -7.32 -22.00
N PRO A 386 26.26 -7.48 -22.08
CA PRO A 386 25.32 -7.35 -20.94
C PRO A 386 25.20 -8.59 -20.03
N CYS A 387 26.22 -9.45 -19.92
CA CYS A 387 26.06 -10.79 -19.33
C CYS A 387 27.05 -11.17 -18.22
N THR A 388 27.61 -10.22 -17.47
CA THR A 388 28.49 -10.53 -16.33
C THR A 388 27.75 -10.44 -14.98
N LEU A 389 27.95 -11.44 -14.13
CA LEU A 389 27.57 -11.45 -12.72
C LEU A 389 28.73 -10.90 -11.90
N ASP A 390 28.42 -10.15 -10.84
CA ASP A 390 29.40 -9.63 -9.89
C ASP A 390 29.09 -10.09 -8.45
N ILE A 391 29.96 -9.73 -7.51
CA ILE A 391 29.83 -10.10 -6.09
C ILE A 391 28.51 -9.63 -5.45
N THR A 392 27.86 -8.59 -5.96
CA THR A 392 26.56 -8.10 -5.44
C THR A 392 25.43 -9.11 -5.67
N ARG A 393 25.62 -10.02 -6.65
CA ARG A 393 24.68 -11.08 -7.03
C ARG A 393 24.88 -12.37 -6.23
N LEU A 394 25.80 -12.42 -5.26
CA LEU A 394 26.09 -13.61 -4.45
C LEU A 394 24.84 -14.18 -3.78
N LYS A 395 23.98 -13.32 -3.23
CA LYS A 395 22.74 -13.75 -2.59
C LYS A 395 21.82 -14.46 -3.59
N ASP A 396 21.66 -13.90 -4.79
CA ASP A 396 20.79 -14.45 -5.82
C ASP A 396 21.31 -15.78 -6.36
N VAL A 397 22.63 -15.90 -6.58
CA VAL A 397 23.28 -17.14 -7.02
C VAL A 397 23.12 -18.23 -5.95
N ARG A 398 23.38 -17.89 -4.68
CA ARG A 398 23.25 -18.83 -3.57
C ARG A 398 21.81 -19.28 -3.35
N SER A 399 20.85 -18.36 -3.36
CA SER A 399 19.43 -18.69 -3.23
C SER A 399 18.95 -19.58 -4.38
N SER A 400 19.40 -19.33 -5.61
CA SER A 400 19.04 -20.17 -6.77
C SER A 400 19.59 -21.59 -6.65
N LEU A 401 20.83 -21.75 -6.16
CA LEU A 401 21.42 -23.06 -5.89
C LEU A 401 20.68 -23.80 -4.76
N GLN A 402 20.30 -23.10 -3.69
CA GLN A 402 19.56 -23.67 -2.57
C GLN A 402 18.13 -24.10 -2.96
N GLU A 403 17.41 -23.25 -3.69
CA GLU A 403 16.05 -23.54 -4.20
C GLU A 403 16.03 -24.75 -5.14
N SER A 404 17.16 -25.00 -5.82
CA SER A 404 17.36 -26.13 -6.72
C SER A 404 17.87 -27.41 -6.04
N ASN A 405 18.05 -27.41 -4.70
CA ASN A 405 18.65 -28.52 -3.93
C ASN A 405 20.06 -28.92 -4.41
N PHE A 406 20.92 -27.95 -4.70
CA PHE A 406 22.33 -28.22 -5.03
C PHE A 406 23.03 -28.95 -3.87
N PHE A 407 23.76 -30.02 -4.19
CA PHE A 407 24.55 -30.77 -3.22
C PHE A 407 25.84 -30.01 -2.91
N GLU A 408 25.87 -29.28 -1.79
CA GLU A 408 26.99 -28.41 -1.40
C GLU A 408 28.33 -29.17 -1.27
N SER A 409 28.31 -30.50 -1.07
CA SER A 409 29.50 -31.35 -1.06
C SER A 409 30.26 -31.38 -2.40
N LYS A 410 29.62 -30.97 -3.51
CA LYS A 410 30.24 -30.83 -4.84
C LYS A 410 30.85 -29.44 -5.10
N TRP A 411 31.07 -28.65 -4.06
CA TRP A 411 31.63 -27.31 -4.22
C TRP A 411 33.01 -27.32 -4.90
N LEU A 412 33.82 -28.36 -4.66
CA LEU A 412 35.16 -28.48 -5.26
C LEU A 412 35.06 -28.77 -6.76
N ASP A 413 34.24 -29.75 -7.16
CA ASP A 413 33.95 -30.03 -8.58
C ASP A 413 33.39 -28.79 -9.29
N LEU A 414 32.55 -28.01 -8.59
CA LEU A 414 31.99 -26.76 -9.10
C LEU A 414 33.08 -25.68 -9.24
N SER A 415 33.97 -25.55 -8.27
CA SER A 415 35.11 -24.60 -8.28
C SER A 415 35.95 -24.77 -9.55
N ASP A 416 36.30 -26.02 -9.86
CA ASP A 416 37.11 -26.37 -11.03
C ASP A 416 36.38 -26.04 -12.34
N GLN A 417 35.08 -26.37 -12.44
CA GLN A 417 34.29 -26.08 -13.63
C GLN A 417 33.93 -24.59 -13.80
N LEU A 418 34.01 -23.81 -12.74
CA LEU A 418 33.89 -22.35 -12.78
C LEU A 418 35.19 -21.66 -13.21
N GLY A 419 36.28 -22.41 -13.36
CA GLY A 419 37.58 -21.93 -13.86
C GLY A 419 38.51 -21.41 -12.77
N LEU A 420 38.26 -21.73 -11.49
CA LEU A 420 39.16 -21.36 -10.40
C LEU A 420 40.40 -22.25 -10.41
N LEU A 421 41.57 -21.67 -10.12
CA LEU A 421 42.82 -22.42 -10.09
C LEU A 421 42.88 -23.35 -8.86
N PRO A 422 43.59 -24.50 -8.96
CA PRO A 422 43.77 -25.41 -7.84
C PRO A 422 44.28 -24.73 -6.56
N ASP A 423 45.20 -23.76 -6.68
CA ASP A 423 45.72 -22.99 -5.55
C ASP A 423 44.62 -22.21 -4.80
N THR A 424 43.61 -21.70 -5.53
CA THR A 424 42.45 -20.99 -4.96
C THR A 424 41.50 -21.98 -4.25
N SER A 425 41.28 -23.15 -4.84
CA SER A 425 40.47 -24.23 -4.25
C SER A 425 41.12 -24.81 -2.98
N ASP A 426 42.43 -25.08 -3.02
CA ASP A 426 43.22 -25.60 -1.90
C ASP A 426 43.28 -24.60 -0.73
N PHE A 427 43.36 -23.30 -1.05
CA PHE A 427 43.25 -22.24 -0.05
C PHE A 427 41.89 -22.28 0.66
N ILE A 428 40.78 -22.44 -0.07
CA ILE A 428 39.44 -22.51 0.51
C ILE A 428 39.27 -23.80 1.35
N GLU A 429 39.77 -24.93 0.85
CA GLU A 429 39.72 -26.20 1.56
C GLU A 429 40.50 -26.16 2.90
N THR A 430 41.68 -25.55 2.90
CA THR A 430 42.56 -25.49 4.10
C THR A 430 42.04 -24.50 5.15
N ASN A 431 41.43 -23.39 4.74
CA ASN A 431 41.01 -22.31 5.64
C ASN A 431 39.59 -22.46 6.19
N TYR A 432 38.76 -23.33 5.62
CA TYR A 432 37.37 -23.52 6.05
C TYR A 432 37.05 -25.01 6.22
N SER A 433 36.44 -25.39 7.34
CA SER A 433 36.04 -26.79 7.63
C SER A 433 34.58 -27.10 7.27
N ASP A 434 33.73 -26.07 7.12
CA ASP A 434 32.31 -26.21 6.80
C ASP A 434 32.06 -26.20 5.29
N VAL A 435 31.31 -27.19 4.80
CA VAL A 435 31.02 -27.38 3.37
C VAL A 435 30.21 -26.21 2.79
N SER A 436 29.21 -25.72 3.52
CA SER A 436 28.41 -24.56 3.13
C SER A 436 29.24 -23.28 3.05
N ARG A 437 30.21 -23.13 3.95
CA ARG A 437 31.16 -22.01 3.96
C ARG A 437 32.15 -22.12 2.81
N ARG A 438 32.66 -23.30 2.50
CA ARG A 438 33.52 -23.54 1.33
C ARG A 438 32.80 -23.15 0.02
N LEU A 439 31.57 -23.62 -0.17
CA LEU A 439 30.73 -23.24 -1.32
C LEU A 439 30.53 -21.71 -1.41
N ARG A 440 30.26 -21.06 -0.27
CA ARG A 440 30.09 -19.59 -0.24
C ARG A 440 31.36 -18.87 -0.69
N GLU A 441 32.53 -19.27 -0.20
CA GLU A 441 33.79 -18.64 -0.55
C GLU A 441 34.20 -18.92 -2.01
N THR A 442 33.90 -20.10 -2.55
CA THR A 442 34.03 -20.42 -3.97
C THR A 442 33.19 -19.49 -4.84
N LEU A 443 31.92 -19.26 -4.47
CA LEU A 443 31.05 -18.34 -5.21
C LEU A 443 31.52 -16.89 -5.08
N ILE A 444 32.07 -16.49 -3.93
CA ILE A 444 32.66 -15.16 -3.76
C ILE A 444 33.85 -14.98 -4.70
N LYS A 445 34.80 -15.92 -4.72
CA LYS A 445 35.98 -15.85 -5.58
C LYS A 445 35.61 -15.85 -7.06
N TRP A 446 34.68 -16.70 -7.45
CA TRP A 446 34.18 -16.72 -8.81
C TRP A 446 33.51 -15.39 -9.19
N LEU A 447 32.60 -14.85 -8.36
CA LEU A 447 31.90 -13.59 -8.65
C LEU A 447 32.78 -12.33 -8.60
N ASP A 448 33.93 -12.41 -7.92
CA ASP A 448 34.97 -11.39 -7.92
C ASP A 448 35.86 -11.45 -9.17
N GLY A 449 35.63 -12.43 -10.05
CA GLY A 449 36.41 -12.66 -11.27
C GLY A 449 37.83 -13.18 -11.01
N ALA A 450 38.03 -13.87 -9.88
CA ALA A 450 39.33 -14.49 -9.57
C ALA A 450 39.73 -15.47 -10.68
N ASP A 451 41.04 -15.58 -10.90
CA ASP A 451 41.63 -16.52 -11.88
C ASP A 451 41.14 -16.30 -13.33
N ASP A 452 40.85 -15.04 -13.69
CA ASP A 452 40.26 -14.62 -14.98
C ASP A 452 38.88 -15.26 -15.27
N ALA A 453 38.19 -15.73 -14.23
CA ALA A 453 36.86 -16.28 -14.37
C ALA A 453 35.88 -15.20 -14.87
N SER A 454 35.07 -15.54 -15.87
CA SER A 454 34.02 -14.67 -16.42
C SER A 454 32.66 -15.06 -15.85
N PRO A 455 32.18 -14.41 -14.77
CA PRO A 455 31.05 -14.92 -14.02
C PRO A 455 29.78 -14.54 -14.76
N SER A 456 28.91 -15.51 -15.01
CA SER A 456 27.64 -15.30 -15.70
C SER A 456 26.69 -16.44 -15.34
N TRP A 457 25.38 -16.22 -15.45
CA TRP A 457 24.44 -17.32 -15.28
C TRP A 457 24.68 -18.44 -16.30
N GLY A 458 25.17 -18.09 -17.49
CA GLY A 458 25.53 -19.06 -18.52
C GLY A 458 26.75 -19.92 -18.15
N SER A 459 27.79 -19.33 -17.56
CA SER A 459 28.96 -20.09 -17.08
C SER A 459 28.61 -20.95 -15.86
N LEU A 460 27.73 -20.49 -14.97
CA LEU A 460 27.20 -21.30 -13.87
C LEU A 460 26.38 -22.50 -14.36
N VAL A 461 25.44 -22.30 -15.29
CA VAL A 461 24.62 -23.38 -15.86
C VAL A 461 25.50 -24.43 -16.54
N LYS A 462 26.50 -24.00 -17.34
CA LYS A 462 27.46 -24.91 -17.97
C LYS A 462 28.27 -25.71 -16.95
N ALA A 463 28.77 -25.05 -15.90
CA ALA A 463 29.52 -25.72 -14.84
C ALA A 463 28.67 -26.76 -14.11
N LEU A 464 27.39 -26.44 -13.82
CA LEU A 464 26.43 -27.36 -13.20
C LEU A 464 26.10 -28.57 -14.09
N GLU A 465 25.95 -28.36 -15.40
CA GLU A 465 25.75 -29.45 -16.37
C GLU A 465 26.99 -30.38 -16.41
N ALA A 466 28.19 -29.80 -16.37
CA ALA A 466 29.46 -30.53 -16.42
C ALA A 466 29.68 -31.44 -15.20
N ILE A 467 29.29 -31.00 -13.99
CA ILE A 467 29.38 -31.81 -12.75
C ILE A 467 28.18 -32.77 -12.54
N GLY A 468 27.34 -32.92 -13.56
CA GLY A 468 26.19 -33.82 -13.57
C GLY A 468 24.97 -33.33 -12.78
N GLN A 469 24.91 -32.05 -12.40
CA GLN A 469 23.77 -31.43 -11.70
C GLN A 469 22.74 -30.87 -12.70
N LYS A 470 22.32 -31.69 -13.67
CA LYS A 470 21.43 -31.27 -14.78
C LYS A 470 20.09 -30.69 -14.30
N ASN A 471 19.49 -31.29 -13.27
CA ASN A 471 18.23 -30.80 -12.70
C ASN A 471 18.37 -29.40 -12.09
N VAL A 472 19.52 -29.08 -11.50
CA VAL A 472 19.83 -27.76 -10.94
C VAL A 472 20.04 -26.74 -12.05
N ALA A 473 20.80 -27.12 -13.09
CA ALA A 473 21.01 -26.29 -14.28
C ALA A 473 19.70 -25.96 -15.01
N GLU A 474 18.81 -26.95 -15.21
CA GLU A 474 17.49 -26.75 -15.82
C GLU A 474 16.59 -25.85 -14.97
N HIS A 475 16.63 -26.00 -13.64
CA HIS A 475 15.86 -25.14 -12.73
C HIS A 475 16.32 -23.68 -12.80
N ILE A 476 17.63 -23.44 -12.80
CA ILE A 476 18.20 -22.10 -12.93
C ILE A 476 17.86 -21.51 -14.31
N LYS A 477 17.92 -22.31 -15.39
CA LYS A 477 17.51 -21.88 -16.72
C LYS A 477 16.03 -21.48 -16.76
N TRP A 478 15.16 -22.26 -16.13
CA TRP A 478 13.73 -21.96 -15.98
C TRP A 478 13.48 -20.65 -15.21
N LEU A 479 14.26 -20.37 -14.17
CA LEU A 479 14.18 -19.11 -13.42
C LEU A 479 14.55 -17.90 -14.29
N LEU A 480 15.56 -18.04 -15.15
CA LEU A 480 16.02 -16.97 -16.03
C LEU A 480 15.00 -16.64 -17.14
N GLU A 481 14.30 -17.66 -17.66
CA GLU A 481 13.29 -17.49 -18.72
C GLU A 481 11.95 -16.91 -18.21
N ARG A 482 11.68 -16.94 -16.89
CA ARG A 482 10.38 -16.55 -16.30
C ARG A 482 10.40 -15.37 -15.32
N ARG A 483 11.53 -14.69 -15.12
CA ARG A 483 11.63 -13.51 -14.23
C ARG A 483 10.63 -12.36 -14.48
N PRO A 484 9.94 -12.20 -15.64
CA PRO A 484 8.84 -11.25 -15.74
C PRO A 484 7.52 -11.69 -15.06
N LEU A 485 7.36 -12.95 -14.62
CA LEU A 485 6.04 -13.51 -14.25
C LEU A 485 5.94 -14.19 -12.87
N VAL A 486 7.04 -14.39 -12.13
CA VAL A 486 7.03 -15.20 -10.89
C VAL A 486 6.52 -14.46 -9.64
N LEU A 487 6.47 -13.12 -9.65
CA LEU A 487 5.85 -12.34 -8.56
C LEU A 487 4.33 -12.59 -8.42
N TYR A 488 3.67 -13.09 -9.47
CA TYR A 488 2.22 -13.34 -9.46
C TYR A 488 1.83 -14.71 -8.86
N ALA A 489 2.73 -15.70 -8.86
CA ALA A 489 2.39 -17.08 -8.49
C ALA A 489 2.66 -17.44 -7.02
N ILE A 490 3.52 -16.69 -6.33
CA ILE A 490 3.87 -16.97 -4.92
C ILE A 490 2.76 -16.52 -3.94
N VAL A 491 1.90 -15.59 -4.35
CA VAL A 491 0.77 -15.10 -3.53
C VAL A 491 -0.45 -16.04 -3.56
N HIS A 492 -0.52 -17.02 -4.49
CA HIS A 492 -1.77 -17.77 -4.74
C HIS A 492 -1.72 -19.31 -4.62
N ARG A 493 -0.71 -19.91 -3.96
CA ARG A 493 -0.79 -21.34 -3.61
C ARG A 493 -1.50 -21.59 -2.27
N SER A 494 -2.82 -21.49 -2.31
CA SER A 494 -3.74 -22.18 -1.40
C SER A 494 -5.01 -22.55 -2.17
N LYS A 495 -4.99 -23.66 -2.92
CA LYS A 495 -6.19 -24.46 -3.20
C LYS A 495 -5.84 -25.94 -3.06
N PRO A 496 -6.66 -26.75 -2.36
CA PRO A 496 -6.47 -28.19 -2.32
C PRO A 496 -6.89 -28.84 -3.64
N HIS A 497 -6.31 -30.01 -3.88
CA HIS A 497 -6.60 -30.96 -4.94
C HIS A 497 -8.11 -31.25 -5.13
N GLU A 498 -8.60 -31.13 -6.37
CA GLU A 498 -9.84 -31.77 -6.82
C GLU A 498 -9.52 -33.19 -7.32
N GLY A 499 -10.12 -34.18 -6.66
CA GLY A 499 -10.20 -35.57 -7.10
C GLY A 499 -11.64 -35.92 -7.44
N CYS A 500 -11.86 -36.20 -8.73
CA CYS A 500 -12.91 -36.99 -9.38
C CYS A 500 -14.04 -37.59 -8.51
N ASN A 501 -15.30 -37.22 -8.79
CA ASN A 501 -16.34 -38.20 -9.14
C ASN A 501 -17.62 -37.58 -9.75
N LYS A 502 -18.28 -38.43 -10.54
CA LYS A 502 -19.35 -38.19 -11.50
C LYS A 502 -20.75 -38.00 -10.90
N ASP A 503 -21.58 -37.30 -11.66
CA ASP A 503 -23.03 -37.41 -11.88
C ASP A 503 -23.99 -37.43 -10.66
N ASP A 504 -24.71 -36.32 -10.45
CA ASP A 504 -26.15 -36.19 -10.81
C ASP A 504 -26.79 -34.90 -10.24
N GLY A 505 -27.67 -34.25 -11.02
CA GLY A 505 -28.75 -33.41 -10.48
C GLY A 505 -28.61 -31.87 -10.61
N LEU A 506 -29.06 -31.35 -11.75
CA LEU A 506 -29.60 -30.00 -12.01
C LEU A 506 -29.72 -29.02 -10.81
N PHE A 507 -28.94 -27.93 -10.84
CA PHE A 507 -29.41 -26.53 -10.69
C PHE A 507 -28.30 -25.61 -11.23
N LYS A 508 -28.52 -24.97 -12.39
CA LYS A 508 -27.60 -23.96 -12.93
C LYS A 508 -27.71 -22.70 -12.07
N THR A 509 -26.80 -22.53 -11.12
CA THR A 509 -26.48 -21.24 -10.53
C THR A 509 -25.46 -20.53 -11.42
N SER A 510 -25.81 -19.34 -11.89
CA SER A 510 -24.88 -18.44 -12.57
C SER A 510 -23.77 -18.06 -11.58
N VAL A 511 -22.56 -18.52 -11.86
CA VAL A 511 -21.34 -18.17 -11.12
C VAL A 511 -21.10 -16.67 -11.26
N LEU A 512 -21.34 -15.91 -10.20
CA LEU A 512 -20.86 -14.54 -10.07
C LEU A 512 -19.32 -14.61 -10.04
N THR A 513 -18.66 -13.94 -10.97
CA THR A 513 -17.20 -13.91 -11.05
C THR A 513 -16.62 -12.98 -9.97
N SER A 514 -15.42 -13.32 -9.49
CA SER A 514 -14.65 -12.64 -8.44
C SER A 514 -14.48 -11.12 -8.63
N ASP A 515 -14.70 -10.59 -9.83
CA ASP A 515 -14.47 -9.19 -10.18
C ASP A 515 -15.63 -8.26 -9.77
N ASP A 516 -16.86 -8.77 -9.67
CA ASP A 516 -18.03 -8.02 -9.18
C ASP A 516 -18.06 -7.91 -7.64
N PHE A 517 -17.40 -8.85 -6.95
CA PHE A 517 -17.33 -8.93 -5.48
C PHE A 517 -16.46 -7.86 -4.83
N LEU A 518 -15.46 -7.32 -5.53
CA LEU A 518 -14.48 -6.34 -5.01
C LEU A 518 -14.92 -4.88 -5.17
N GLN A 519 -15.98 -4.59 -5.92
CA GLN A 519 -16.35 -3.22 -6.31
C GLN A 519 -17.06 -2.43 -5.20
N ARG A 520 -17.38 -3.06 -4.07
CA ARG A 520 -18.58 -2.70 -3.32
C ARG A 520 -18.34 -2.42 -1.82
N SER A 521 -17.44 -3.15 -1.16
CA SER A 521 -16.79 -2.73 0.12
C SER A 521 -16.11 -1.34 0.05
N THR A 522 -15.94 -0.83 -1.16
CA THR A 522 -15.36 0.47 -1.52
C THR A 522 -16.22 1.67 -1.12
N TRP A 523 -17.54 1.52 -0.98
CA TRP A 523 -18.42 2.63 -0.65
C TRP A 523 -18.28 3.08 0.80
N PHE A 524 -17.97 2.18 1.75
CA PHE A 524 -17.72 2.56 3.14
C PHE A 524 -16.37 3.28 3.31
N LEU A 525 -15.29 2.78 2.69
CA LEU A 525 -14.02 3.52 2.66
C LEU A 525 -14.19 4.85 1.91
N LYS A 526 -14.92 4.87 0.79
CA LYS A 526 -15.27 6.11 0.10
C LYS A 526 -16.11 7.01 1.00
N GLU A 527 -17.12 6.56 1.72
CA GLU A 527 -17.94 7.38 2.62
C GLU A 527 -17.21 7.82 3.86
N VAL A 528 -16.32 7.02 4.43
CA VAL A 528 -15.45 7.43 5.53
C VAL A 528 -14.53 8.52 4.99
N TYR A 529 -13.74 8.27 3.93
CA TYR A 529 -12.87 9.30 3.35
C TYR A 529 -13.64 10.49 2.76
N PHE A 530 -14.87 10.30 2.27
CA PHE A 530 -15.73 11.32 1.67
C PHE A 530 -16.41 12.14 2.75
N SER A 531 -16.91 11.56 3.84
CA SER A 531 -17.48 12.27 5.00
C SER A 531 -16.39 13.02 5.75
N VAL A 532 -15.24 12.36 5.97
CA VAL A 532 -14.02 13.01 6.46
C VAL A 532 -13.68 14.20 5.56
N SER A 533 -13.70 14.06 4.22
CA SER A 533 -13.45 15.15 3.25
C SER A 533 -14.60 16.17 3.09
N HIS A 534 -15.86 15.82 3.31
CA HIS A 534 -17.03 16.68 3.11
C HIS A 534 -17.16 17.69 4.25
N VAL A 535 -16.81 17.28 5.47
CA VAL A 535 -16.65 18.21 6.62
C VAL A 535 -15.60 19.29 6.28
N PHE A 536 -14.54 18.95 5.52
CA PHE A 536 -13.56 19.93 5.02
C PHE A 536 -14.07 20.82 3.88
N THR A 537 -15.10 20.42 3.13
CA THR A 537 -15.59 21.19 1.97
C THR A 537 -16.71 22.16 2.35
N LEU A 538 -17.59 21.78 3.27
CA LEU A 538 -18.68 22.66 3.77
C LEU A 538 -18.16 23.84 4.59
N SER A 539 -17.01 23.70 5.25
CA SER A 539 -16.36 24.78 6.02
C SER A 539 -15.67 25.85 5.16
N ARG A 540 -15.56 25.66 3.83
CA ARG A 540 -15.06 26.67 2.89
C ARG A 540 -16.14 27.56 2.28
N VAL A 541 -17.42 27.25 2.53
CA VAL A 541 -18.56 28.03 1.99
C VAL A 541 -19.14 28.98 3.05
N SER A 542 -18.68 28.89 4.31
CA SER A 542 -19.12 29.75 5.42
C SER A 542 -18.00 30.52 6.11
N ALA A 543 -16.93 30.89 5.38
CA ALA A 543 -15.93 31.85 5.82
C ALA A 543 -15.71 32.94 4.76
#